data_AF-A0A4D4K8V4-F1
#
_entry.id   AF-A0A4D4K8V4-F1
#
_cell.length_a   1.000
_cell.length_b   1.000
_cell.length_c   1.000
_cell.angle_alpha   90.00
_cell.angle_beta   90.00
_cell.angle_gamma   90.00
#
_symmetry.space_group_name_H-M   'P 1'
#
loop_
_entity.id
_entity.type
_entity.pdbx_description
1 polymer ?
#
loop_
_entity_poly.entity_id
_entity_poly.type
_entity_poly.pdbx_seq_one_letter_code
_entity_poly.pdbx_strand_id
1 'polypeptide(L)'
;MIAPAIATGNTAVVVASEKSPLPALSLAEVLATSDLPGGVVNILSGRTAEIAAPLAAHQDVNAIDLAGADPELAVELEKASAENLKRVLRPQPVDWAADPGTGRLLGFLETKTVWHPMGA
;
A
#
# COMPACT_ATOMS: atom_id res chain seq x y z
N MET A 1 -2.48 7.18 -1.94
CA MET A 1 -1.49 6.18 -1.49
C MET A 1 -0.84 5.40 -2.64
N ILE A 2 -1.44 5.29 -3.83
CA ILE A 2 -0.92 4.47 -4.94
C ILE A 2 0.43 4.95 -5.49
N ALA A 3 0.54 6.25 -5.82
CA ALA A 3 1.71 6.82 -6.48
C ALA A 3 3.06 6.49 -5.79
N PRO A 4 3.25 6.67 -4.46
CA PRO A 4 4.54 6.37 -3.85
C PRO A 4 4.92 4.88 -3.88
N ALA A 5 3.95 3.96 -3.82
CA ALA A 5 4.22 2.53 -3.92
C ALA A 5 4.72 2.16 -5.33
N ILE A 6 4.02 2.61 -6.38
CA ILE A 6 4.41 2.25 -7.76
C ILE A 6 5.64 3.01 -8.26
N ALA A 7 5.85 4.25 -7.80
CA ALA A 7 7.04 5.03 -8.13
C ALA A 7 8.34 4.41 -7.58
N THR A 8 8.23 3.56 -6.55
CA THR A 8 9.36 2.82 -5.97
C THR A 8 9.53 1.42 -6.57
N GLY A 9 8.75 1.07 -7.60
CA GLY A 9 8.82 -0.22 -8.29
C GLY A 9 7.97 -1.33 -7.67
N ASN A 10 7.11 -1.01 -6.70
CA ASN A 10 6.20 -1.99 -6.11
C ASN A 10 4.92 -2.14 -6.95
N THR A 11 4.28 -3.30 -6.84
CA THR A 11 2.90 -3.50 -7.26
C THR A 11 1.97 -3.29 -6.06
N ALA A 12 0.74 -2.81 -6.30
CA ALA A 12 -0.21 -2.51 -5.24
C ALA A 12 -1.58 -3.17 -5.46
N VAL A 13 -2.14 -3.71 -4.38
CA VAL A 13 -3.57 -4.03 -4.27
C VAL A 13 -4.20 -2.97 -3.38
N VAL A 14 -5.21 -2.28 -3.89
CA VAL A 14 -5.84 -1.13 -3.24
C VAL A 14 -7.27 -1.47 -2.92
N VAL A 15 -7.61 -1.48 -1.63
CA VAL A 15 -9.00 -1.59 -1.18
C VAL A 15 -9.60 -0.18 -1.22
N ALA A 16 -10.57 0.03 -2.12
CA ALA A 16 -11.30 1.28 -2.24
C ALA A 16 -12.16 1.54 -1.00
N SER A 17 -12.49 2.80 -0.76
CA SER A 17 -13.42 3.17 0.31
C SER A 17 -14.76 2.47 0.10
N GLU A 18 -15.23 1.73 1.11
CA GLU A 18 -16.55 1.09 1.07
C GLU A 18 -17.69 2.12 0.93
N LYS A 19 -17.55 3.28 1.57
CA LYS A 19 -18.56 4.36 1.58
C LYS A 19 -18.55 5.18 0.28
N SER A 20 -17.37 5.37 -0.31
CA SER A 20 -17.16 6.22 -1.48
C SER A 20 -16.22 5.56 -2.49
N PRO A 21 -16.61 4.45 -3.14
CA PRO A 21 -15.71 3.69 -4.02
C PRO A 21 -15.52 4.34 -5.39
N LEU A 22 -16.49 5.13 -5.87
CA LEU A 22 -16.53 5.63 -7.25
C LEU A 22 -15.26 6.40 -7.68
N PRO A 23 -14.65 7.28 -6.87
CA PRO A 23 -13.41 7.95 -7.26
C PRO A 23 -12.25 6.99 -7.53
N ALA A 24 -12.13 5.91 -6.74
CA ALA A 24 -11.10 4.90 -6.95
C ALA A 24 -11.35 4.08 -8.23
N LEU A 25 -12.62 3.80 -8.53
CA LEU A 25 -13.01 3.09 -9.75
C LEU A 25 -12.78 3.94 -11.01
N SER A 26 -13.12 5.23 -10.98
CA SER A 26 -12.78 6.16 -12.07
C SER A 26 -11.27 6.31 -12.25
N LEU A 27 -10.49 6.30 -11.16
CA LEU A 27 -9.03 6.28 -11.26
C LEU A 27 -8.51 5.00 -11.94
N ALA A 28 -9.18 3.85 -11.78
CA ALA A 28 -8.81 2.62 -12.46
C ALA A 28 -8.87 2.78 -14.00
N GLU A 29 -9.86 3.51 -14.52
CA GLU A 29 -9.97 3.81 -15.97
C GLU A 29 -8.81 4.68 -16.46
N VAL A 30 -8.42 5.68 -15.67
CA VAL A 30 -7.24 6.51 -15.97
C VAL A 30 -5.98 5.66 -16.00
N LEU A 31 -5.77 4.78 -15.02
CA LEU A 31 -4.60 3.90 -14.99
C LEU A 31 -4.57 2.93 -16.16
N ALA A 32 -5.73 2.36 -16.53
CA ALA A 32 -5.87 1.46 -17.67
C ALA A 32 -5.56 2.12 -19.02
N THR A 33 -5.75 3.44 -19.12
CA THR A 33 -5.46 4.24 -20.33
C THR A 33 -4.09 4.91 -20.31
N SER A 34 -3.29 4.70 -19.26
CA SER A 34 -1.98 5.33 -19.05
C SER A 34 -0.79 4.40 -19.33
N ASP A 35 -0.99 3.34 -20.11
CA ASP A 35 0.04 2.33 -20.44
C ASP A 35 0.69 1.66 -19.21
N LEU A 36 -0.03 1.61 -18.08
CA LEU A 36 0.45 0.92 -16.90
C LEU A 36 0.45 -0.60 -17.14
N PRO A 37 1.56 -1.33 -16.90
CA PRO A 37 1.57 -2.78 -17.07
C PRO A 37 0.51 -3.48 -16.21
N GLY A 38 -0.12 -4.50 -16.79
CA GLY A 38 -1.13 -5.31 -16.09
C GLY A 38 -0.60 -5.86 -14.77
N GLY A 39 -1.37 -5.70 -13.70
CA GLY A 39 -1.03 -6.19 -12.36
C GLY A 39 -0.25 -5.20 -11.49
N VAL A 40 0.22 -4.06 -12.01
CA VAL A 40 0.95 -3.06 -11.19
C VAL A 40 0.04 -2.37 -10.18
N VAL A 41 -1.20 -2.03 -10.58
CA VAL A 41 -2.23 -1.53 -9.66
C VAL A 41 -3.49 -2.36 -9.85
N ASN A 42 -3.97 -2.94 -8.76
CA ASN A 42 -5.20 -3.73 -8.71
C ASN A 42 -6.12 -3.08 -7.70
N ILE A 43 -7.33 -2.66 -8.11
CA ILE A 43 -8.29 -1.97 -7.23
C ILE A 43 -9.44 -2.92 -6.91
N LEU A 44 -9.71 -3.12 -5.63
CA LEU A 44 -10.82 -3.90 -5.11
C LEU A 44 -11.84 -2.99 -4.46
N SER A 45 -13.12 -3.19 -4.74
CA SER A 45 -14.23 -2.54 -4.05
C SER A 45 -15.14 -3.58 -3.41
N GLY A 46 -15.64 -3.30 -2.22
CA GLY A 46 -16.52 -4.20 -1.49
C GLY A 46 -16.53 -3.86 0.00
N ARG A 47 -16.98 -4.81 0.82
CA ARG A 47 -16.96 -4.67 2.28
C ARG A 47 -15.53 -4.76 2.79
N THR A 48 -15.03 -3.71 3.43
CA THR A 48 -13.64 -3.69 3.92
C THR A 48 -13.40 -4.77 4.96
N ALA A 49 -14.39 -5.06 5.79
CA ALA A 49 -14.34 -6.13 6.80
C ALA A 49 -14.09 -7.53 6.20
N GLU A 50 -14.54 -7.78 4.96
CA GLU A 50 -14.36 -9.07 4.29
C GLU A 50 -13.02 -9.16 3.54
N ILE A 51 -12.45 -8.02 3.14
CA ILE A 51 -11.25 -7.95 2.29
C ILE A 51 -9.97 -7.70 3.10
N ALA A 52 -10.04 -6.85 4.13
CA ALA A 52 -8.86 -6.36 4.82
C ALA A 52 -8.15 -7.45 5.63
N ALA A 53 -8.88 -8.27 6.39
CA ALA A 53 -8.29 -9.32 7.20
C ALA A 53 -7.57 -10.40 6.37
N PRO A 54 -8.16 -10.96 5.29
CA PRO A 54 -7.44 -11.85 4.38
C PRO A 54 -6.20 -11.21 3.76
N LEU A 55 -6.28 -9.93 3.35
CA LEU A 55 -5.14 -9.21 2.77
C LEU A 55 -4.00 -9.02 3.79
N ALA A 56 -4.34 -8.70 5.04
CA ALA A 56 -3.38 -8.57 6.13
C ALA A 56 -2.74 -9.91 6.52
N ALA A 57 -3.47 -11.03 6.45
CA ALA A 57 -2.93 -12.37 6.72
C ALA A 57 -2.18 -12.99 5.51
N HIS A 58 -2.29 -12.39 4.32
CA HIS A 58 -1.81 -13.00 3.08
C HIS A 58 -0.27 -13.14 3.07
N GLN A 59 0.22 -14.36 2.90
CA GLN A 59 1.65 -14.67 3.02
C GLN A 59 2.51 -14.01 1.92
N ASP A 60 1.97 -13.83 0.72
CA ASP A 60 2.68 -13.21 -0.40
C ASP A 60 2.62 -11.67 -0.43
N VAL A 61 2.01 -11.03 0.57
CA VAL A 61 2.01 -9.55 0.68
C VAL A 61 3.21 -9.12 1.52
N ASN A 62 4.11 -8.31 0.97
CA ASN A 62 5.33 -7.89 1.67
C ASN A 62 5.14 -6.71 2.63
N ALA A 63 4.14 -5.85 2.38
CA ALA A 63 3.81 -4.71 3.22
C ALA A 63 2.31 -4.40 3.14
N ILE A 64 1.76 -3.83 4.21
CA ILE A 64 0.39 -3.33 4.26
C ILE A 64 0.36 -1.90 4.80
N ASP A 65 -0.41 -1.05 4.11
CA ASP A 65 -0.69 0.31 4.54
C ASP A 65 -2.15 0.38 5.02
N LEU A 66 -2.31 0.72 6.30
CA LEU A 66 -3.60 0.73 6.98
C LEU A 66 -4.32 2.08 6.86
N ALA A 67 -3.88 2.98 5.98
CA ALA A 67 -4.54 4.25 5.73
C ALA A 67 -6.06 4.06 5.47
N GLY A 68 -6.88 4.73 6.29
CA GLY A 68 -8.33 4.65 6.22
C GLY A 68 -8.98 3.60 7.12
N ALA A 69 -8.19 2.73 7.77
CA ALA A 69 -8.68 1.90 8.86
C ALA A 69 -8.90 2.74 10.13
N ASP A 70 -9.96 2.44 10.87
CA ASP A 70 -10.14 2.98 12.22
C ASP A 70 -9.14 2.32 13.20
N PRO A 71 -8.97 2.86 14.42
CA PRO A 71 -7.98 2.36 15.37
C PRO A 71 -8.19 0.89 15.78
N GLU A 72 -9.42 0.41 15.86
CA GLU A 72 -9.71 -0.96 16.28
C GLU A 72 -9.33 -1.94 15.17
N LEU A 73 -9.77 -1.65 13.95
CA LEU A 73 -9.42 -2.43 12.77
C LEU A 73 -7.92 -2.41 12.50
N ALA A 74 -7.25 -1.25 12.66
CA ALA A 74 -5.81 -1.16 12.45
C ALA A 74 -5.02 -2.09 13.38
N VAL A 75 -5.45 -2.21 14.65
CA VAL A 75 -4.83 -3.14 15.62
C VAL A 75 -5.08 -4.60 15.22
N GLU A 76 -6.26 -4.93 14.72
CA GLU A 76 -6.57 -6.28 14.22
C GLU A 76 -5.69 -6.65 13.03
N LEU A 77 -5.61 -5.77 12.03
CA LEU A 77 -4.83 -6.01 10.81
C LEU A 77 -3.33 -6.07 11.09
N GLU A 78 -2.82 -5.30 12.05
CA GLU A 78 -1.44 -5.40 12.51
C GLU A 78 -1.16 -6.76 13.16
N LYS A 79 -2.09 -7.31 13.95
CA LYS A 79 -1.96 -8.66 14.52
C LYS A 79 -1.97 -9.74 13.43
N ALA A 80 -2.88 -9.64 12.45
CA ALA A 80 -2.93 -10.58 11.33
C ALA A 80 -1.65 -10.56 10.48
N SER A 81 -1.04 -9.37 10.34
CA SER A 81 0.22 -9.18 9.61
C SER A 81 1.44 -9.80 10.30
N ALA A 82 1.33 -10.11 11.60
CA ALA A 82 2.45 -10.64 12.37
C ALA A 82 2.85 -12.07 11.96
N GLU A 83 1.97 -12.84 11.31
CA GLU A 83 2.25 -14.23 10.92
C GLU A 83 3.45 -14.35 9.97
N ASN A 84 3.64 -13.39 9.07
CA ASN A 84 4.80 -13.36 8.17
C ASN A 84 5.71 -12.14 8.38
N LEU A 85 5.49 -11.40 9.48
CA LEU A 85 6.23 -10.19 9.83
C LEU A 85 6.30 -9.15 8.69
N LYS A 86 5.26 -9.08 7.84
CA LYS A 86 5.20 -8.06 6.79
C LYS A 86 5.26 -6.67 7.41
N ARG A 87 5.79 -5.72 6.65
CA ARG A 87 5.86 -4.32 7.09
C ARG A 87 4.44 -3.75 7.24
N VAL A 88 4.16 -3.12 8.37
CA VAL A 88 2.87 -2.46 8.62
C VAL A 88 3.07 -0.95 8.72
N LEU A 89 2.38 -0.19 7.86
CA LEU A 89 2.26 1.26 8.01
C LEU A 89 0.95 1.55 8.72
N ARG A 90 1.05 2.05 9.96
CA ARG A 90 -0.11 2.44 10.76
C ARG A 90 -0.81 3.66 10.18
N PRO A 91 -2.13 3.83 10.38
CA PRO A 91 -2.84 5.01 9.92
C PRO A 91 -2.25 6.26 10.57
N GLN A 92 -1.98 7.30 9.77
CA GLN A 92 -1.51 8.59 10.25
C GLN A 92 -2.35 9.72 9.66
N PRO A 93 -2.57 10.83 10.38
CA PRO A 93 -3.15 12.03 9.80
C PRO A 93 -2.30 12.51 8.63
N VAL A 94 -2.95 12.81 7.51
CA VAL A 94 -2.29 13.30 6.31
C VAL A 94 -2.89 14.64 5.92
N ASP A 95 -2.05 15.67 5.85
CA ASP A 95 -2.37 16.87 5.09
C ASP A 95 -2.13 16.59 3.60
N TRP A 96 -3.21 16.68 2.82
CA TRP A 96 -3.17 16.44 1.37
C TRP A 96 -2.84 17.71 0.57
N ALA A 97 -2.85 18.89 1.21
CA ALA A 97 -2.52 20.16 0.58
C ALA A 97 -1.03 20.54 0.74
N ALA A 98 -0.36 19.99 1.75
CA ALA A 98 1.07 20.19 1.97
C ALA A 98 1.93 19.44 0.94
N ASP A 99 3.17 19.91 0.75
CA ASP A 99 4.18 19.17 -0.01
C ASP A 99 4.42 17.80 0.67
N PRO A 100 4.16 16.68 -0.03
CA PRO A 100 4.28 15.35 0.57
C PRO A 100 5.74 14.93 0.84
N GLY A 101 6.74 15.62 0.26
CA GLY A 101 8.14 15.21 0.33
C GLY A 101 8.38 13.76 -0.15
N THR A 102 9.46 13.14 0.29
CA THR A 102 9.82 11.76 -0.09
C THR A 102 9.47 10.71 0.96
N GLY A 103 8.97 11.11 2.13
CA GLY A 103 8.76 10.20 3.26
C GLY A 103 7.83 9.02 2.94
N ARG A 104 6.80 9.23 2.12
CA ARG A 104 5.88 8.16 1.70
C ARG A 104 6.52 7.14 0.76
N LEU A 105 7.58 7.51 0.04
CA LEU A 105 8.35 6.57 -0.79
C LEU A 105 9.15 5.61 0.10
N LEU A 106 9.77 6.15 1.16
CA LEU A 106 10.61 5.38 2.07
C LEU A 106 9.86 4.24 2.77
N GLY A 107 8.55 4.41 3.00
CA GLY A 107 7.69 3.37 3.57
C GLY A 107 7.68 2.06 2.76
N PHE A 108 7.94 2.14 1.45
CA PHE A 108 7.89 1.02 0.50
C PHE A 108 9.25 0.65 -0.08
N LEU A 109 10.35 1.16 0.50
CA LEU A 109 11.72 0.82 0.08
C LEU A 109 12.40 -0.08 1.10
N GLU A 110 13.27 -0.95 0.61
CA GLU A 110 14.16 -1.78 1.42
C GLU A 110 15.62 -1.43 1.11
N THR A 111 16.43 -1.25 2.16
CA THR A 111 17.85 -0.98 2.00
C THR A 111 18.61 -2.29 1.83
N LYS A 112 19.13 -2.52 0.62
CA LYS A 112 20.07 -3.61 0.36
C LYS A 112 21.49 -3.06 0.30
N THR A 113 22.25 -3.24 1.36
CA THR A 113 23.67 -2.89 1.39
C THR A 113 24.49 -3.96 0.68
N VAL A 114 25.24 -3.57 -0.36
CA VAL A 114 26.13 -4.46 -1.13
C VAL A 114 27.57 -3.99 -0.97
N TRP A 115 28.46 -4.89 -0.58
CA TRP A 115 29.88 -4.61 -0.38
C TRP A 115 30.66 -5.08 -1.61
N HIS A 116 31.34 -4.15 -2.28
CA HIS A 116 32.25 -4.47 -3.37
C HIS A 116 33.71 -4.28 -2.93
N PRO A 117 34.64 -5.17 -3.32
CA PRO A 117 36.06 -4.93 -3.10
C PRO A 117 36.48 -3.61 -3.76
N MET A 118 37.13 -2.75 -2.99
CA MET A 118 37.73 -1.51 -3.48
C MET A 118 39.22 -1.57 -3.16
N GLY A 119 40.08 -1.50 -4.18
CA GLY A 119 41.51 -1.33 -3.99
C GLY A 119 41.78 0.09 -3.48
N ALA A 120 42.38 0.19 -2.30
CA ALA A 120 42.86 1.46 -1.75
C ALA A 120 44.15 1.91 -2.43
#